data_AF-A0AAD6YIR7-F1
#
_entry.id   AF-A0AAD6YIR7-F1
#
_cell.length_a   1.000
_cell.length_b   1.000
_cell.length_c   1.000
_cell.angle_alpha   90.00
_cell.angle_beta   90.00
_cell.angle_gamma   90.00
#
_symmetry.space_group_name_H-M   'P 1'
#
loop_
_entity.id
_entity.type
_entity.pdbx_description
1 polymer ?
#
loop_
_entity_poly.entity_id
_entity_poly.type
_entity_poly.pdbx_seq_one_letter_code
_entity_poly.pdbx_strand_id
1 'polypeptide(L)'
;MELLSVTSRDVPTAWLEEEKELTTLLKDPPSPEETVNGRRYRQSLNALHALVVLRLLELEKVKMAGTGYKMRKRIAKALQARSKSLKNAITQYNEAAPALGWPLLTWQEVV
;
A
#
# COMPACT_ATOMS: atom_id res chain seq x y z
N MET A 1 -48.30 13.26 11.20
CA MET A 1 -46.89 13.13 10.81
C MET A 1 -46.13 12.74 12.08
N GLU A 2 -46.06 11.45 12.38
CA GLU A 2 -45.23 10.98 13.49
C GLU A 2 -43.77 11.00 13.02
N LEU A 3 -42.97 11.84 13.66
CA LEU A 3 -41.52 11.78 13.57
C LEU A 3 -41.10 10.40 14.10
N LEU A 4 -40.49 9.57 13.23
CA LEU A 4 -39.88 8.32 13.66
C LEU A 4 -38.82 8.67 14.72
N SER A 5 -39.18 8.51 15.99
CA SER A 5 -38.22 8.51 17.09
C SER A 5 -37.37 7.26 16.91
N VAL A 6 -36.29 7.38 16.13
CA VAL A 6 -35.23 6.37 16.06
C VAL A 6 -34.69 6.26 17.49
N THR A 7 -35.21 5.29 18.23
CA THR A 7 -34.75 5.04 19.58
C THR A 7 -33.35 4.46 19.47
N SER A 8 -32.47 4.75 20.43
CA SER A 8 -31.06 4.30 20.46
C SER A 8 -30.86 2.78 20.26
N ARG A 9 -31.93 1.97 20.27
CA ARG A 9 -31.93 0.53 20.01
C ARG A 9 -31.90 0.15 18.53
N ASP A 10 -32.27 1.08 17.64
CA ASP A 10 -32.37 0.84 16.19
C ASP A 10 -31.13 1.29 15.41
N VAL A 11 -30.17 1.92 16.09
CA VAL A 11 -28.87 2.31 15.52
C VAL A 11 -28.06 1.03 15.31
N PRO A 12 -27.71 0.67 14.06
CA PRO A 12 -26.94 -0.54 13.83
C PRO A 12 -25.61 -0.45 14.60
N THR A 13 -25.22 -1.53 15.27
CA THR A 13 -24.01 -1.58 16.11
C THR A 13 -22.75 -1.09 15.39
N ALA A 14 -22.70 -1.22 14.05
CA ALA A 14 -21.65 -0.68 13.20
C ALA A 14 -21.48 0.84 13.33
N TRP A 15 -22.57 1.61 13.44
CA TRP A 15 -22.53 3.07 13.61
C TRP A 15 -22.08 3.46 15.02
N LEU A 16 -22.39 2.65 16.03
CA LEU A 16 -21.92 2.88 17.41
C LEU A 16 -20.43 2.61 17.55
N GLU A 17 -19.88 1.64 16.83
CA GLU A 17 -18.43 1.41 16.78
C GLU A 17 -17.73 2.52 15.97
N GLU A 18 -18.32 2.98 14.87
CA GLU A 18 -17.82 4.12 14.10
C GLU A 18 -17.87 5.43 14.92
N GLU A 19 -18.94 5.69 15.67
CA GLU A 19 -19.02 6.84 16.59
C GLU A 19 -18.02 6.72 17.75
N LYS A 20 -17.78 5.52 18.30
CA LYS A 20 -16.73 5.29 19.31
C LYS A 20 -15.33 5.53 18.74
N GLU A 21 -15.07 5.08 17.53
CA GLU A 21 -13.81 5.36 16.83
C GLU A 21 -13.64 6.87 16.57
N LEU A 22 -14.67 7.54 16.07
CA LEU A 22 -14.64 8.99 15.81
C LEU A 22 -14.52 9.83 17.09
N THR A 23 -15.16 9.41 18.17
CA THR A 23 -15.06 10.09 19.49
C THR A 23 -13.72 9.82 20.16
N THR A 24 -13.11 8.65 19.95
CA THR A 24 -11.75 8.34 20.41
C THR A 24 -10.72 9.18 19.65
N LEU A 25 -10.87 9.31 18.32
CA LEU A 25 -10.02 10.15 17.48
C LEU A 25 -10.15 11.66 17.77
N LEU A 26 -11.31 12.11 18.24
CA LEU A 26 -11.54 13.51 18.62
C LEU A 26 -10.97 13.85 20.01
N LYS A 27 -10.92 12.86 20.91
CA LYS A 27 -10.48 13.06 22.30
C LYS A 27 -8.96 13.13 22.44
N ASP A 28 -8.25 12.32 21.66
CA ASP A 28 -6.79 12.32 21.56
C ASP A 28 -6.40 12.22 20.07
N PRO A 29 -6.27 13.37 19.36
CA PRO A 29 -5.94 13.33 17.95
C PRO A 29 -4.56 12.69 17.77
N PRO A 30 -4.41 11.72 16.85
CA PRO A 30 -3.10 11.16 16.54
C PRO A 30 -2.16 12.30 16.16
N SER A 31 -0.92 12.22 16.60
CA SER A 31 0.06 13.27 16.32
C SER A 31 0.12 13.51 14.80
N PRO A 32 0.23 14.76 14.31
CA PRO A 32 0.39 15.03 12.88
C PRO A 32 1.50 14.18 12.26
N GLU A 33 2.54 13.88 13.03
CA GLU A 33 3.66 13.04 12.63
C GLU A 33 3.24 11.57 12.42
N GLU A 34 2.40 11.00 13.29
CA GLU A 34 1.91 9.62 13.18
C GLU A 34 1.04 9.43 11.94
N THR A 35 0.17 10.40 11.63
CA THR A 35 -0.70 10.34 10.44
C THR A 35 0.08 10.49 9.14
N VAL A 36 1.10 11.35 9.13
CA VAL A 36 2.00 11.54 7.97
C VAL A 36 2.87 10.31 7.77
N ASN A 37 3.45 9.75 8.83
CA ASN A 37 4.29 8.54 8.78
C ASN A 37 3.47 7.33 8.31
N GLY A 38 2.25 7.16 8.86
CA GLY A 38 1.30 6.13 8.42
C GLY A 38 0.95 6.25 6.94
N ARG A 39 0.73 7.48 6.45
CA ARG A 39 0.46 7.73 5.02
C ARG A 39 1.67 7.40 4.15
N ARG A 40 2.86 7.87 4.51
CA ARG A 40 4.10 7.62 3.75
C ARG A 40 4.41 6.13 3.67
N TYR A 41 4.25 5.41 4.78
CA TYR A 41 4.37 3.96 4.82
C TYR A 41 3.39 3.25 3.89
N ARG A 42 2.09 3.58 3.95
CA ARG A 42 1.08 2.98 3.05
C ARG A 42 1.36 3.27 1.58
N GLN A 43 1.82 4.48 1.26
CA GLN A 43 2.18 4.85 -0.10
C GLN A 43 3.39 4.06 -0.61
N SER A 44 4.46 3.97 0.18
CA SER A 44 5.66 3.21 -0.21
C SER A 44 5.37 1.72 -0.32
N LEU A 45 4.57 1.16 0.60
CA LEU A 45 4.14 -0.24 0.54
C LEU A 45 3.28 -0.55 -0.70
N ASN A 46 2.28 0.29 -1.00
CA ASN A 46 1.46 0.12 -2.19
C ASN A 46 2.28 0.22 -3.49
N ALA A 47 3.22 1.18 -3.55
CA ALA A 47 4.13 1.31 -4.68
C ALA A 47 5.03 0.08 -4.84
N LEU A 48 5.55 -0.45 -3.73
CA LEU A 48 6.36 -1.67 -3.71
C LEU A 48 5.57 -2.87 -4.26
N HIS A 49 4.36 -3.11 -3.73
CA HIS A 49 3.48 -4.19 -4.20
C HIS A 49 3.17 -4.08 -5.69
N ALA A 50 2.79 -2.90 -6.17
CA ALA A 50 2.49 -2.68 -7.59
C ALA A 50 3.70 -3.00 -8.49
N LEU A 51 4.91 -2.60 -8.08
CA LEU A 51 6.14 -2.87 -8.82
C LEU A 51 6.51 -4.35 -8.84
N VAL A 52 6.30 -5.09 -7.75
CA VAL A 52 6.51 -6.55 -7.70
C VAL A 52 5.57 -7.25 -8.66
N VAL A 53 4.28 -6.93 -8.61
CA VAL A 53 3.25 -7.53 -9.49
C VAL A 53 3.57 -7.23 -10.96
N LEU A 54 3.90 -5.98 -11.29
CA LEU A 54 4.30 -5.62 -12.67
C LEU A 54 5.51 -6.44 -13.12
N ARG A 55 6.55 -6.55 -12.29
CA ARG A 55 7.75 -7.34 -12.58
C ARG A 55 7.43 -8.79 -12.90
N LEU A 56 6.60 -9.42 -12.09
CA LEU A 56 6.16 -10.81 -12.31
C LEU A 56 5.44 -10.96 -13.66
N LEU A 57 4.52 -10.04 -13.96
CA LEU A 57 3.79 -10.05 -15.24
C LEU A 57 4.71 -9.88 -16.46
N GLU A 58 5.80 -9.13 -16.34
CA GLU A 58 6.73 -9.02 -17.47
C GLU A 58 7.66 -10.21 -17.60
N LEU A 59 8.09 -10.81 -16.50
CA LEU A 59 8.83 -12.06 -16.54
C LEU A 59 8.00 -13.14 -17.25
N GLU A 60 6.69 -13.17 -16.99
CA GLU A 60 5.77 -14.05 -17.71
C GLU A 60 5.73 -13.74 -19.21
N LYS A 61 5.60 -12.46 -19.57
CA LYS A 61 5.61 -12.02 -20.99
C LYS A 61 6.92 -12.32 -21.72
N VAL A 62 8.07 -12.36 -21.04
CA VAL A 62 9.35 -12.77 -21.67
C VAL A 62 9.32 -14.24 -22.09
N LYS A 63 8.67 -15.09 -21.29
CA LYS A 63 8.61 -16.54 -21.51
C LYS A 63 7.58 -16.95 -22.58
N MET A 64 6.68 -16.06 -22.97
CA MET A 64 5.67 -16.34 -23.98
C MET A 64 6.29 -16.59 -25.38
N ALA A 65 6.02 -17.77 -25.93
CA ALA A 65 6.32 -18.11 -27.32
C ALA A 65 5.58 -17.16 -28.29
N GLY A 66 6.17 -16.90 -29.46
CA GLY A 66 5.60 -15.96 -30.44
C GLY A 66 5.90 -14.48 -30.21
N THR A 67 6.62 -14.13 -29.13
CA THR A 67 7.15 -12.76 -28.97
C THR A 67 8.33 -12.54 -29.93
N GLY A 68 8.29 -11.46 -30.72
CA GLY A 68 9.42 -11.10 -31.60
C GLY A 68 10.65 -10.59 -30.82
N TYR A 69 11.85 -10.70 -31.40
CA TYR A 69 13.11 -10.25 -30.77
C TYR A 69 13.07 -8.80 -30.28
N LYS A 70 12.49 -7.88 -31.06
CA LYS A 70 12.31 -6.46 -30.68
C LYS A 70 11.46 -6.31 -29.41
N MET A 71 10.42 -7.11 -29.25
CA MET A 71 9.55 -7.08 -28.07
C MET A 71 10.30 -7.58 -26.84
N ARG A 72 10.99 -8.73 -26.94
CA ARG A 72 11.84 -9.25 -25.84
C ARG A 72 12.86 -8.22 -25.38
N LYS A 73 13.51 -7.51 -26.31
CA LYS A 73 14.46 -6.43 -25.97
C LYS A 73 13.80 -5.28 -25.18
N ARG A 74 12.57 -4.89 -25.54
CA ARG A 74 11.81 -3.87 -24.79
C ARG A 74 11.45 -4.35 -23.39
N ILE A 75 10.98 -5.59 -23.26
CA ILE A 75 10.62 -6.18 -21.96
C ILE A 75 11.87 -6.26 -21.07
N ALA A 76 13.02 -6.69 -21.61
CA ALA A 76 14.28 -6.75 -20.86
C ALA A 76 14.72 -5.36 -20.35
N LYS A 77 14.66 -4.31 -21.18
CA LYS A 77 14.93 -2.93 -20.75
C LYS A 77 13.97 -2.48 -19.65
N ALA A 78 12.69 -2.81 -19.81
CA ALA A 78 11.68 -2.45 -18.84
C ALA A 78 11.92 -3.18 -17.49
N LEU A 79 12.35 -4.46 -17.52
CA LEU A 79 12.72 -5.22 -16.32
C LEU A 79 13.90 -4.58 -15.58
N GLN A 80 14.92 -4.11 -16.30
CA GLN A 80 16.03 -3.36 -15.72
C GLN A 80 15.56 -2.06 -15.06
N ALA A 81 14.72 -1.30 -15.74
CA ALA A 81 14.16 -0.05 -15.22
C ALA A 81 13.37 -0.29 -13.92
N ARG A 82 12.50 -1.30 -13.89
CA ARG A 82 11.74 -1.65 -12.68
C ARG A 82 12.59 -2.20 -11.56
N SER A 83 13.66 -2.95 -11.85
CA SER A 83 14.60 -3.37 -10.81
C SER A 83 15.18 -2.15 -10.08
N LYS A 84 15.53 -1.08 -10.82
CA LYS A 84 15.93 0.20 -10.22
C LYS A 84 14.80 0.86 -9.42
N SER A 85 13.58 0.91 -9.95
CA SER A 85 12.43 1.46 -9.23
C SER A 85 12.10 0.69 -7.95
N LEU A 86 12.24 -0.64 -7.97
CA LEU A 86 11.98 -1.51 -6.82
C LEU A 86 13.01 -1.25 -5.70
N LYS A 87 14.29 -1.06 -6.05
CA LYS A 87 15.32 -0.65 -5.09
C LYS A 87 14.96 0.66 -4.41
N ASN A 88 14.52 1.65 -5.19
CA ASN A 88 14.08 2.93 -4.63
C ASN A 88 12.83 2.80 -3.76
N ALA A 89 11.87 1.96 -4.14
CA ALA A 89 10.66 1.72 -3.35
C ALA A 89 10.98 1.03 -2.00
N ILE A 90 11.92 0.08 -2.00
CA ILE A 90 12.43 -0.55 -0.77
C ILE A 90 13.08 0.50 0.13
N THR A 91 13.89 1.41 -0.43
CA THR A 91 14.47 2.52 0.34
C THR A 91 13.39 3.40 0.98
N GLN A 92 12.37 3.81 0.22
CA GLN A 92 11.27 4.63 0.74
C GLN A 92 10.42 3.91 1.80
N TYR A 93 10.23 2.60 1.65
CA TYR A 93 9.59 1.78 2.67
C TYR A 93 10.44 1.76 3.95
N ASN A 94 11.74 1.49 3.82
CA ASN A 94 12.68 1.42 4.93
C ASN A 94 12.88 2.76 5.66
N GLU A 95 12.66 3.88 4.98
CA GLU A 95 12.63 5.21 5.62
C GLU A 95 11.38 5.42 6.49
N ALA A 96 10.23 4.88 6.10
CA ALA A 96 8.95 5.09 6.77
C ALA A 96 8.61 4.01 7.82
N ALA A 97 9.09 2.78 7.62
CA ALA A 97 8.78 1.62 8.46
C ALA A 97 9.21 1.75 9.93
N PRO A 98 10.41 2.26 10.27
CA PRO A 98 10.86 2.36 11.66
C PRO A 98 9.98 3.28 12.52
N ALA A 99 9.42 4.34 11.92
CA ALA A 99 8.55 5.28 12.62
C ALA A 99 7.22 4.64 13.08
N LEU A 100 6.88 3.46 12.58
CA LEU A 100 5.68 2.70 12.90
C LEU A 100 6.00 1.35 13.57
N GLY A 101 7.27 1.11 13.92
CA GLY A 101 7.72 -0.16 14.52
C GLY A 101 7.75 -1.35 13.55
N TRP A 102 7.71 -1.12 12.23
CA TRP A 102 7.80 -2.18 11.22
C TRP A 102 9.26 -2.55 10.90
N PRO A 103 9.53 -3.82 10.54
CA PRO A 103 10.87 -4.26 10.16
C PRO A 103 11.30 -3.65 8.81
N LEU A 104 12.62 -3.56 8.64
CA LEU A 104 13.25 -3.18 7.37
C LEU A 104 13.20 -4.35 6.39
N LEU A 105 13.03 -4.05 5.11
CA LEU A 105 13.07 -5.02 4.01
C LEU A 105 14.41 -4.99 3.29
N THR A 106 14.93 -6.17 3.00
CA THR A 106 16.10 -6.39 2.14
C THR A 106 15.66 -6.75 0.72
N TRP A 107 16.59 -6.63 -0.24
CA TRP A 107 16.30 -6.98 -1.63
C TRP A 107 15.88 -8.45 -1.81
N GLN A 108 16.48 -9.36 -1.03
CA GLN A 108 16.26 -10.80 -1.13
C GLN A 108 14.87 -11.23 -0.61
N GLU A 109 14.27 -10.46 0.28
CA GLU A 109 12.92 -10.73 0.79
C GLU A 109 11.83 -10.33 -0.20
N VAL A 110 12.14 -9.43 -1.14
CA VAL A 110 11.18 -8.87 -2.09
C VAL A 110 11.25 -9.55 -3.48
N VAL A 111 12.41 -10.11 -3.85
CA VAL A 111 12.74 -10.56 -5.21
C VAL A 111 13.19 -12.00 -5.24
#